data_AF-A0A6L6PFT7-F1
#
_entry.id   AF-A0A6L6PFT7-F1
#
_cell.length_a   1.000
_cell.length_b   1.000
_cell.length_c   1.000
_cell.angle_alpha   90.00
_cell.angle_beta   90.00
_cell.angle_gamma   90.00
#
_symmetry.space_group_name_H-M   'P 1'
#
loop_
_entity.id
_entity.type
_entity.pdbx_description
1 polymer ?
#
loop_
_entity_poly.entity_id
_entity_poly.type
_entity_poly.pdbx_seq_one_letter_code
_entity_poly.pdbx_strand_id
1 'polypeptide(L)'
;MRNKHKQVDFSHAVPNPFFEQLSAEITFRLDFRSIEYFEGLGRPYGLPAQDMIRMYLRHMAGSGYKANLGILTLKEREELKKSLEAEGKLPLEE
;
A
#
# COMPACT_ATOMS: atom_id res chain seq x y z
N MET A 1 32.37 19.37 27.92
CA MET A 1 32.48 17.90 27.80
C MET A 1 31.81 17.48 26.49
N ARG A 2 32.52 16.84 25.57
CA ARG A 2 32.02 16.48 24.24
C ARG A 2 31.55 15.02 24.29
N ASN A 3 30.24 14.79 24.36
CA ASN A 3 29.68 13.45 24.42
C ASN A 3 29.95 12.72 23.09
N LYS A 4 30.74 11.65 23.15
CA LYS A 4 30.96 10.76 22.00
C LYS A 4 29.69 9.95 21.80
N HIS A 5 29.08 10.07 20.62
CA HIS A 5 28.04 9.16 20.16
C HIS A 5 28.63 7.74 20.11
N LYS A 6 28.17 6.86 21.01
CA LYS A 6 28.44 5.42 20.90
C LYS A 6 27.66 4.92 19.68
N GLN A 7 28.37 4.50 18.64
CA GLN A 7 27.75 3.77 17.55
C GLN A 7 27.25 2.44 18.13
N VAL A 8 25.94 2.27 18.10
CA VAL A 8 25.29 1.04 18.56
C VAL A 8 25.38 0.05 17.39
N ASP A 9 26.04 -1.07 17.63
CA ASP A 9 26.15 -2.17 16.67
C ASP A 9 24.89 -3.04 16.77
N PHE A 10 24.09 -3.05 15.69
CA PHE A 10 22.83 -3.80 15.58
C PHE A 10 22.98 -5.11 14.81
N SER A 11 24.21 -5.58 14.56
CA SER A 11 24.49 -6.81 13.81
C SER A 11 23.80 -8.07 14.36
N HIS A 12 23.41 -8.05 15.63
CA HIS A 12 22.73 -9.15 16.33
C HIS A 12 21.35 -8.74 16.89
N ALA A 13 20.78 -7.64 16.39
CA ALA A 13 19.49 -7.16 16.87
C ALA A 13 18.36 -8.07 16.38
N VAL A 14 17.57 -8.58 17.33
CA VAL A 14 16.33 -9.32 17.03
C VAL A 14 15.24 -8.29 16.73
N PRO A 15 14.48 -8.41 15.62
CA PRO A 15 13.34 -7.54 15.36
C PRO A 15 12.39 -7.56 16.55
N ASN A 16 11.90 -6.38 16.95
CA ASN A 16 10.94 -6.28 18.05
C ASN A 16 9.73 -7.21 17.76
N PRO A 17 9.33 -8.12 18.67
CA PRO A 17 8.16 -8.99 18.49
C PRO A 17 6.86 -8.23 18.21
N PHE A 18 6.79 -6.95 18.56
CA PHE A 18 5.66 -6.06 18.28
C PHE A 18 5.76 -5.35 16.92
N PHE A 19 6.78 -5.63 16.11
CA PHE A 19 6.99 -4.98 14.81
C PHE A 19 5.81 -5.22 13.85
N GLU A 20 5.21 -6.42 13.88
CA GLU A 20 4.01 -6.76 13.10
C GLU A 20 2.76 -5.97 13.53
N GLN A 21 2.80 -5.32 14.70
CA GLN A 21 1.73 -4.48 15.23
C GLN A 21 1.95 -2.99 14.98
N LEU A 22 3.11 -2.60 14.44
CA LEU A 22 3.41 -1.21 14.11
C LEU A 22 2.62 -0.80 12.85
N SER A 23 1.58 0.00 13.04
CA SER A 23 0.90 0.68 11.93
C SER A 23 1.64 1.95 11.55
N ALA A 24 1.85 2.16 10.25
CA ALA A 24 2.20 3.47 9.72
C ALA A 24 0.92 4.28 9.48
N GLU A 25 0.92 5.55 9.89
CA GLU A 25 -0.15 6.48 9.52
C GLU A 25 0.06 6.94 8.08
N ILE A 26 -0.99 6.83 7.27
CA ILE A 26 -0.99 7.32 5.89
C ILE A 26 -2.19 8.25 5.69
N THR A 27 -1.95 9.41 5.07
CA THR A 27 -3.02 10.33 4.67
C THR A 27 -3.31 10.13 3.19
N PHE A 28 -4.55 9.79 2.86
CA PHE A 28 -5.01 9.68 1.48
C PHE A 28 -6.44 10.19 1.35
N ARG A 29 -6.81 10.62 0.14
CA ARG A 29 -8.15 11.13 -0.15
C ARG A 29 -9.04 9.99 -0.61
N LEU A 30 -10.25 9.94 -0.06
CA LEU A 30 -11.32 9.04 -0.48
C LEU A 30 -12.49 9.88 -0.99
N ASP A 31 -13.22 9.33 -1.96
CA ASP A 31 -14.47 9.95 -2.40
C ASP A 31 -15.57 9.76 -1.34
N PHE A 32 -16.55 10.67 -1.35
CA PHE A 32 -17.63 10.65 -0.36
C PHE A 32 -18.44 9.36 -0.37
N ARG A 33 -18.64 8.73 -1.54
CA ARG A 33 -19.45 7.49 -1.63
C ARG A 33 -18.75 6.32 -0.96
N SER A 34 -17.44 6.22 -1.12
CA SER A 34 -16.63 5.23 -0.40
C SER A 34 -16.72 5.43 1.11
N ILE A 35 -16.62 6.68 1.59
CA ILE A 35 -16.74 6.97 3.03
C ILE A 35 -18.13 6.57 3.55
N GLU A 36 -19.20 7.03 2.90
CA GLU A 36 -20.59 6.72 3.27
C GLU A 36 -20.85 5.20 3.30
N TYR A 37 -20.30 4.46 2.34
CA TYR A 37 -20.41 3.01 2.30
C TYR A 37 -19.80 2.36 3.55
N PHE A 38 -18.56 2.73 3.92
CA PHE A 38 -17.90 2.17 5.10
C PHE A 38 -18.51 2.66 6.42
N GLU A 39 -19.06 3.87 6.47
CA GLU A 39 -19.87 4.32 7.61
C GLU A 39 -21.13 3.46 7.79
N GLY A 40 -21.81 3.15 6.68
CA GLY A 40 -22.98 2.28 6.68
C GLY A 40 -22.65 0.88 7.22
N LEU A 41 -21.53 0.30 6.79
CA LEU A 41 -21.05 -1.00 7.28
C LEU A 41 -20.67 -0.98 8.77
N GLY A 42 -20.10 0.12 9.25
CA GLY A 42 -19.65 0.25 10.65
C GLY A 42 -20.76 0.55 11.64
N ARG A 43 -21.87 1.16 11.19
CA ARG A 43 -22.99 1.60 12.03
C ARG A 43 -23.56 0.53 12.97
N PRO A 44 -23.81 -0.73 12.55
CA PRO A 44 -24.33 -1.77 13.45
C PRO A 44 -23.34 -2.14 14.57
N TYR A 45 -22.05 -1.87 14.37
CA TYR A 45 -20.96 -2.19 15.30
C TYR A 45 -20.49 -0.97 16.10
N GLY A 46 -21.05 0.22 15.85
CA GLY A 46 -20.58 1.48 16.45
C GLY A 46 -19.18 1.89 15.99
N LEU A 47 -18.74 1.40 14.84
CA LEU A 47 -17.40 1.67 14.31
C LEU A 47 -17.43 2.80 13.27
N PRO A 48 -16.45 3.73 13.30
CA PRO A 48 -16.29 4.74 12.25
C PRO A 48 -15.79 4.12 10.95
N ALA A 49 -15.95 4.83 9.82
CA ALA A 49 -15.49 4.37 8.52
C ALA A 49 -13.99 4.02 8.50
N GLN A 50 -13.15 4.79 9.21
CA GLN A 50 -11.70 4.56 9.23
C GLN A 50 -11.35 3.17 9.79
N ASP A 51 -12.02 2.74 10.85
CA ASP A 51 -11.81 1.41 11.45
C ASP A 51 -12.28 0.31 10.52
N MET A 52 -13.44 0.50 9.88
CA MET A 52 -13.96 -0.45 8.89
C MET A 52 -13.02 -0.59 7.70
N ILE A 53 -12.54 0.52 7.14
CA ILE A 53 -11.56 0.54 6.05
C ILE A 53 -10.29 -0.21 6.48
N ARG A 54 -9.73 0.12 7.65
CA ARG A 54 -8.54 -0.52 8.18
C ARG A 54 -8.71 -2.04 8.31
N MET A 55 -9.84 -2.48 8.85
CA MET A 55 -10.13 -3.92 9.02
C MET A 55 -10.27 -4.63 7.66
N TYR A 56 -10.95 -4.00 6.70
CA TYR A 56 -11.11 -4.57 5.36
C TYR A 56 -9.78 -4.67 4.61
N LEU A 57 -8.94 -3.63 4.68
CA LEU A 57 -7.59 -3.65 4.10
C LEU A 57 -6.75 -4.78 4.71
N ARG A 58 -6.81 -4.96 6.04
CA ARG A 58 -6.13 -6.07 6.73
C ARG A 58 -6.63 -7.43 6.26
N HIS A 59 -7.95 -7.59 6.13
CA HIS A 59 -8.55 -8.83 5.65
C HIS A 59 -8.13 -9.15 4.20
N MET A 60 -8.14 -8.15 3.30
CA MET A 60 -7.68 -8.32 1.91
C MET A 60 -6.21 -8.69 1.82
N ALA A 61 -5.36 -8.07 2.64
CA ALA A 61 -3.94 -8.41 2.71
C ALA A 61 -3.74 -9.85 3.21
N GLY A 62 -4.48 -10.25 4.24
CA GLY A 62 -4.41 -11.60 4.81
C GLY A 62 -4.91 -12.71 3.87
N SER A 63 -5.87 -12.41 2.99
CA SER A 63 -6.38 -13.37 2.00
C SER A 63 -5.53 -13.46 0.73
N GLY A 64 -4.57 -12.54 0.54
CA GLY A 64 -3.80 -12.44 -0.70
C GLY A 64 -4.63 -11.96 -1.89
N TYR A 65 -5.79 -11.35 -1.64
CA TYR A 65 -6.67 -10.85 -2.68
C TYR A 65 -6.00 -9.77 -3.52
N LYS A 66 -6.13 -9.88 -4.85
CA LYS A 66 -5.65 -8.91 -5.83
C LYS A 66 -6.81 -8.46 -6.69
N ALA A 67 -7.18 -7.18 -6.58
CA ALA A 67 -8.21 -6.60 -7.43
C ALA A 67 -7.71 -6.56 -8.89
N ASN A 68 -8.54 -6.99 -9.82
CA ASN A 68 -8.34 -6.70 -11.23
C ASN A 68 -8.79 -5.26 -11.49
N LEU A 69 -7.83 -4.35 -11.65
CA LEU A 69 -8.12 -2.93 -11.86
C LEU A 69 -8.30 -2.56 -13.34
N GLY A 70 -8.23 -3.53 -14.27
CA GLY A 70 -8.23 -3.25 -15.70
C GLY A 70 -6.98 -2.48 -16.16
N ILE A 71 -5.91 -2.51 -15.35
CA ILE A 71 -4.67 -1.77 -15.58
C ILE A 71 -3.54 -2.79 -15.71
N LEU A 72 -2.70 -2.62 -16.74
CA LEU A 72 -1.50 -3.45 -16.92
C LEU A 72 -0.51 -3.26 -15.78
N THR A 73 0.07 -4.37 -15.33
CA THR A 73 1.20 -4.37 -14.40
C THR A 73 2.42 -3.70 -15.04
N LEU A 74 3.36 -3.23 -14.21
CA LEU A 74 4.60 -2.61 -14.74
C LEU A 74 5.35 -3.55 -15.69
N LYS A 75 5.41 -4.84 -15.37
CA LYS A 75 6.04 -5.85 -16.21
C LYS A 75 5.35 -5.97 -17.58
N GLU A 76 4.02 -6.06 -17.59
CA GLU A 76 3.25 -6.14 -18.84
C GLU A 76 3.37 -4.84 -19.66
N ARG A 77 3.44 -3.67 -19.00
CA ARG A 77 3.70 -2.39 -19.68
C ARG A 77 5.08 -2.34 -20.32
N GLU A 78 6.11 -2.85 -19.65
CA GLU A 78 7.46 -2.92 -20.18
C GLU A 78 7.56 -3.88 -21.36
N GLU A 79 6.92 -5.04 -21.28
CA GLU A 79 6.83 -6.01 -22.38
C GLU A 79 6.09 -5.41 -23.58
N LEU A 80 4.98 -4.72 -23.33
CA LEU A 80 4.24 -4.00 -24.36
C LEU A 80 5.11 -2.91 -25.00
N LYS A 81 5.81 -2.10 -24.20
CA LYS A 81 6.72 -1.06 -24.70
C LYS A 81 7.81 -1.66 -25.60
N LYS A 82 8.46 -2.75 -25.19
CA LYS A 82 9.46 -3.46 -26.00
C LYS A 82 8.89 -4.00 -27.30
N SER A 83 7.67 -4.53 -27.28
CA SER A 83 7.01 -5.01 -28.51
C SER A 83 6.67 -3.86 -29.47
N LEU A 84 6.23 -2.70 -28.94
CA LEU A 84 5.92 -1.52 -29.73
C LEU A 84 7.19 -0.86 -30.32
N GLU A 85 8.30 -0.88 -29.58
CA GLU A 85 9.61 -0.44 -30.06
C GLU A 85 10.11 -1.34 -31.20
N ALA A 86 9.95 -2.66 -31.06
CA ALA A 86 10.31 -3.63 -32.10
C ALA A 86 9.44 -3.50 -33.36
N GLU A 87 8.18 -3.07 -33.22
CA GLU A 87 7.27 -2.79 -34.32
C GLU A 87 7.44 -1.39 -34.94
N GLY A 88 8.34 -0.54 -34.40
CA GLY A 88 8.61 0.81 -34.92
C GLY A 88 7.44 1.79 -34.76
N LYS A 89 6.53 1.56 -33.81
CA LYS A 89 5.26 2.31 -33.66
C LYS A 89 5.23 3.33 -32.51
N LEU A 90 6.33 3.56 -31.79
CA LEU A 90 6.33 4.64 -30.80
C LEU A 90 6.46 6.01 -31.48
N PRO A 91 5.64 7.02 -31.09
CA PRO A 91 5.98 8.40 -31.35
C PRO A 91 7.30 8.69 -30.64
N LEU A 92 8.26 9.25 -31.38
CA LEU A 92 9.46 9.84 -30.79
C LEU A 92 8.99 10.87 -29.76
N GLU A 93 9.35 10.68 -28.48
CA GLU A 93 9.17 11.71 -27.46
C GLU A 93 10.11 12.86 -27.83
N GLU A 94 9.55 14.00 -28.26
CA GLU A 94 10.26 15.29 -28.36
C GLU A 94 10.49 15.90 -26.97
#